data_AF-A0A927SVI7-F1
#
_entry.id   AF-A0A927SVI7-F1
#
_cell.length_a   1.000
_cell.length_b   1.000
_cell.length_c   1.000
_cell.angle_alpha   90.00
_cell.angle_beta   90.00
_cell.angle_gamma   90.00
#
_symmetry.space_group_name_H-M   'P 1'
#
loop_
_entity.id
_entity.type
_entity.pdbx_description
1 polymer ?
#
loop_
_entity_poly.entity_id
_entity_poly.type
_entity_poly.pdbx_seq_one_letter_code
_entity_poly.pdbx_strand_id
1 'polypeptide(L)'
;MANQKIRIKLKAYEHNLIDQSSERIVETAKRTGAKVSGPIPLPTEKEIVTILRAPHKYKDSREQFEMRTHKRLIDIHNPNPR
;
A
#
# COMPACT_ATOMS: atom_id res chain seq x y z
N MET A 1 -2.45 -9.71 30.10
CA MET A 1 -3.04 -8.53 29.41
C MET A 1 -3.15 -8.88 27.94
N ALA A 2 -4.33 -8.75 27.33
CA ALA A 2 -4.53 -9.12 25.93
C ALA A 2 -3.50 -8.39 25.06
N ASN A 3 -2.76 -9.15 24.27
CA ASN A 3 -1.68 -8.65 23.41
C ASN A 3 -2.33 -7.83 22.28
N GLN A 4 -2.72 -6.59 22.56
CA GLN A 4 -3.40 -5.72 21.60
C GLN A 4 -2.45 -5.44 20.45
N LYS A 5 -2.78 -6.02 19.29
CA LYS A 5 -2.05 -5.88 18.05
C LYS A 5 -2.91 -5.08 17.08
N ILE A 6 -2.45 -3.88 16.74
CA ILE A 6 -3.09 -3.06 15.71
C ILE A 6 -2.35 -3.32 14.40
N ARG A 7 -3.10 -3.65 13.35
CA ARG A 7 -2.56 -3.91 12.01
C ARG A 7 -3.12 -2.90 11.03
N ILE A 8 -2.25 -2.06 10.49
CA ILE A 8 -2.59 -1.01 9.53
C ILE A 8 -2.15 -1.47 8.15
N LYS A 9 -3.10 -1.56 7.21
CA LYS A 9 -2.82 -1.89 5.81
C LYS A 9 -3.02 -0.65 4.95
N LEU A 10 -1.94 -0.13 4.41
CA LEU A 10 -1.96 1.01 3.50
C LEU A 10 -2.06 0.51 2.05
N LYS A 11 -2.87 1.17 1.24
CA LYS A 11 -2.99 0.95 -0.20
C LYS A 11 -2.94 2.29 -0.92
N ALA A 12 -2.16 2.38 -2.00
CA ALA A 12 -2.10 3.55 -2.85
C ALA A 12 -1.71 3.18 -4.29
N TYR A 13 -2.06 4.05 -5.24
CA TYR A 13 -1.64 3.91 -6.63
C TYR A 13 -0.23 4.46 -6.88
N GLU A 14 0.21 5.43 -6.07
CA GLU A 14 1.53 6.03 -6.17
C GLU A 14 2.45 5.54 -5.04
N HIS A 15 3.69 5.17 -5.39
CA HIS A 15 4.66 4.66 -4.42
C HIS A 15 5.20 5.77 -3.49
N ASN A 16 5.43 6.99 -4.00
CA ASN A 16 5.98 8.09 -3.19
C ASN A 16 5.08 8.44 -2.01
N LEU A 17 3.77 8.52 -2.27
CA LEU A 17 2.77 8.88 -1.26
C LEU A 17 2.68 7.84 -0.15
N ILE A 18 2.70 6.55 -0.50
CA ILE A 18 2.58 5.49 0.49
C ILE A 18 3.84 5.37 1.34
N ASP A 19 5.02 5.60 0.76
CA ASP A 19 6.28 5.57 1.47
C ASP A 19 6.34 6.73 2.47
N GLN A 20 6.06 7.97 2.03
CA GLN A 20 5.97 9.14 2.90
C GLN A 20 4.93 8.96 4.03
N SER A 21 3.76 8.43 3.71
CA SER A 21 2.71 8.19 4.71
C SER A 21 3.12 7.11 5.72
N SER A 22 3.77 6.04 5.24
CA SER A 22 4.25 4.96 6.09
C SER A 22 5.33 5.42 7.06
N GLU A 23 6.26 6.27 6.60
CA GLU A 23 7.30 6.87 7.44
C GLU A 23 6.70 7.77 8.52
N ARG A 24 5.74 8.64 8.16
CA ARG A 24 5.05 9.51 9.12
C ARG A 24 4.31 8.71 10.21
N ILE A 25 3.62 7.64 9.82
CA ILE A 25 2.92 6.76 10.79
C ILE A 25 3.91 6.08 11.72
N VAL A 26 5.03 5.59 11.18
CA VAL A 26 6.08 4.93 11.97
C VAL A 26 6.75 5.91 12.93
N GLU A 27 7.05 7.14 12.49
CA GLU A 27 7.61 8.18 13.35
C GLU A 27 6.64 8.53 14.50
N THR A 28 5.36 8.69 14.19
CA THR A 28 4.32 9.00 15.18
C THR A 28 4.18 7.87 16.20
N ALA A 29 4.17 6.62 15.76
CA ALA A 29 4.06 5.46 16.63
C ALA A 29 5.33 5.22 17.48
N LYS A 30 6.52 5.59 16.98
CA LYS A 30 7.75 5.63 17.78
C LYS A 30 7.70 6.73 18.85
N ARG A 31 7.16 7.91 18.52
CA ARG A 31 7.03 9.04 19.46
C ARG A 31 6.12 8.71 20.64
N THR A 32 5.07 7.92 20.42
CA THR A 32 4.17 7.44 21.49
C THR A 32 4.73 6.26 22.30
N GLY A 33 5.92 5.75 21.95
CA GLY A 33 6.60 4.67 22.67
C GLY A 33 6.04 3.27 22.38
N ALA A 34 5.21 3.10 21.34
CA ALA A 34 4.70 1.80 20.93
C ALA A 34 5.79 1.00 20.19
N LYS A 35 5.81 -0.34 20.34
CA LYS A 35 6.71 -1.19 19.57
C LYS A 35 6.15 -1.39 18.16
N VAL A 36 6.81 -0.84 17.16
CA VAL A 36 6.38 -0.90 15.76
C VAL A 36 7.21 -1.93 15.01
N SER A 37 6.54 -2.87 14.34
CA SER A 37 7.13 -3.59 13.22
C SER A 37 7.06 -2.66 12.02
N GLY A 38 8.22 -2.32 11.45
CA GLY A 38 8.38 -1.30 10.40
C GLY A 38 7.48 -1.50 9.18
N PRO A 39 7.53 -0.59 8.19
CA PRO A 39 6.66 -0.67 7.03
C PRO A 39 7.04 -1.89 6.16
N ILE A 40 6.30 -2.98 6.30
CA ILE A 40 6.55 -4.22 5.55
C ILE A 40 6.01 -4.01 4.12
N PRO A 41 6.87 -4.07 3.08
CA PRO A 41 6.42 -4.10 1.70
C PRO A 41 5.60 -5.35 1.45
N LEU A 42 4.37 -5.20 0.95
CA LEU A 42 3.65 -6.31 0.36
C LEU A 42 3.80 -6.25 -1.17
N PRO A 43 3.73 -7.40 -1.86
CA PRO A 43 3.78 -7.44 -3.31
C PRO A 43 2.74 -6.50 -3.94
N THR A 44 3.18 -5.67 -4.89
CA THR A 44 2.31 -4.77 -5.64
C THR A 44 1.33 -5.58 -6.49
N GLU A 45 0.05 -5.27 -6.37
CA GLU A 45 -0.94 -5.84 -7.28
C GLU A 45 -0.85 -5.11 -8.62
N LYS A 46 -0.74 -5.87 -9.71
CA LYS A 46 -0.66 -5.36 -11.07
C LYS A 46 -1.86 -5.90 -11.85
N GLU A 47 -2.73 -5.00 -12.27
CA GLU A 47 -3.86 -5.30 -13.14
C GLU A 47 -3.54 -4.80 -14.54
N ILE A 48 -3.58 -5.69 -15.53
CA ILE A 48 -3.27 -5.38 -16.93
C ILE A 48 -4.56 -5.52 -17.72
N VAL A 49 -4.98 -4.43 -18.34
CA VAL A 49 -6.18 -4.39 -19.19
C VAL A 49 -5.75 -4.08 -20.61
N THR A 50 -6.04 -5.01 -21.53
CA THR A 50 -5.80 -4.82 -22.97
C THR A 50 -7.07 -4.35 -23.65
N ILE A 51 -7.03 -3.21 -24.33
CA ILE A 51 -8.15 -2.72 -25.15
C ILE A 51 -7.74 -2.52 -26.61
N LEU A 52 -8.73 -2.53 -27.50
CA LEU A 52 -8.55 -2.10 -28.89
C LEU A 52 -8.50 -0.58 -28.94
N ARG A 53 -7.58 -0.01 -29.73
CA ARG A 53 -7.51 1.45 -29.92
C ARG A 53 -8.64 2.00 -30.77
N ALA A 54 -9.16 1.19 -31.70
CA ALA A 54 -10.19 1.60 -32.63
C ALA A 54 -11.54 0.92 -32.30
N PRO A 55 -12.67 1.60 -32.54
CA PRO A 55 -13.99 1.03 -32.28
C PRO A 55 -14.38 -0.08 -33.27
N HIS A 56 -13.77 -0.16 -34.46
CA HIS A 56 -14.07 -1.18 -35.47
C HIS A 56 -12.83 -1.55 -36.31
N LYS A 57 -12.83 -2.78 -36.87
CA LYS A 57 -11.88 -3.35 -37.84
C LYS A 57 -10.45 -3.67 -37.35
N TYR A 58 -9.81 -2.81 -36.55
CA TYR A 58 -8.36 -2.95 -36.27
C TYR A 58 -8.05 -3.78 -35.00
N LYS A 59 -8.05 -5.12 -35.10
CA LYS A 59 -7.80 -6.05 -33.98
C LYS A 59 -6.35 -6.11 -33.48
N ASP A 60 -5.40 -5.81 -34.36
CA ASP A 60 -3.96 -5.87 -34.06
C ASP A 60 -3.46 -4.59 -33.38
N SER A 61 -4.23 -3.50 -33.50
CA SER A 61 -3.97 -2.24 -32.79
C SER A 61 -4.53 -2.32 -31.36
N ARG A 62 -3.71 -2.85 -30.45
CA ARG A 62 -4.03 -2.99 -29.02
C ARG A 62 -3.24 -2.00 -28.16
N GLU A 63 -3.83 -1.61 -27.04
CA GLU A 63 -3.20 -0.80 -26.02
C GLU A 63 -3.29 -1.52 -24.67
N GLN A 64 -2.19 -1.47 -23.93
CA GLN A 64 -2.06 -2.13 -22.64
C GLN A 64 -2.06 -1.06 -21.56
N PHE A 65 -3.11 -1.04 -20.76
CA PHE A 65 -3.18 -0.22 -19.56
C PHE A 65 -2.77 -1.06 -18.36
N GLU A 66 -2.03 -0.43 -17.44
CA GLU A 66 -1.58 -1.06 -16.22
C GLU A 66 -2.00 -0.21 -15.02
N MET A 67 -2.70 -0.83 -14.07
CA MET A 67 -2.95 -0.26 -12.76
C MET A 67 -2.07 -0.96 -11.73
N ARG A 68 -1.27 -0.18 -10.99
CA ARG A 68 -0.43 -0.68 -9.90
C ARG A 68 -1.03 -0.26 -8.57
N THR A 69 -1.25 -1.23 -7.68
CA THR A 69 -1.63 -0.98 -6.29
C THR A 69 -0.48 -1.36 -5.37
N HIS A 70 0.14 -0.35 -4.77
CA HIS A 70 1.18 -0.50 -3.77
C HIS A 70 0.56 -0.78 -2.40
N LYS A 71 1.08 -1.79 -1.70
CA LYS A 71 0.57 -2.24 -0.40
C LYS A 71 1.69 -2.20 0.63
N ARG A 72 1.43 -1.58 1.78
CA ARG A 72 2.33 -1.59 2.94
C ARG A 72 1.57 -2.08 4.16
N LEU A 73 2.24 -2.84 5.01
CA LEU A 73 1.70 -3.34 6.28
C LEU A 73 2.51 -2.79 7.44
N ILE A 74 1.83 -2.21 8.44
CA ILE A 74 2.44 -1.75 9.68
C ILE A 74 1.74 -2.47 10.83
N ASP A 75 2.50 -3.18 11.65
CA ASP A 75 1.99 -3.87 12.84
C ASP A 75 2.50 -3.13 14.09
N ILE A 76 1.59 -2.64 14.93
CA ILE A 76 1.89 -1.95 16.20
C ILE A 76 1.58 -2.90 17.36
N HIS A 77 2.57 -3.12 18.22
CA HIS A 77 2.50 -3.93 19.42
C HIS A 77 2.49 -3.04 20.67
N ASN A 78 1.59 -3.34 21.60
CA ASN A 78 1.38 -2.57 22.85
C ASN A 78 1.11 -1.08 22.59
N PRO A 79 -0.06 -0.74 22.04
CA PRO A 79 -0.47 0.66 21.94
C PRO A 79 -0.59 1.24 23.35
N ASN A 80 0.17 2.29 23.66
CA ASN A 80 0.01 3.02 24.91
C ASN A 80 -1.17 3.99 24.78
N PRO A 81 -2.24 3.88 25.59
CA PRO A 81 -3.30 4.87 25.64
C PRO A 81 -2.83 6.07 26.48
N ARG A 82 -2.08 6.98 25.87
CA ARG A 82 -1.86 8.32 26.42
C ARG A 82 -2.11 9.37 25.35
#